data_AF-A0AA40RWC9-F1
#
_entry.id   AF-A0AA40RWC9-F1
#
_cell.length_a   1.000
_cell.length_b   1.000
_cell.length_c   1.000
_cell.angle_alpha   90.00
_cell.angle_beta   90.00
_cell.angle_gamma   90.00
#
_symmetry.space_group_name_H-M   'P 1'
#
loop_
_entity.id
_entity.type
_entity.pdbx_description
1 polymer ?
#
loop_
_entity_poly.entity_id
_entity_poly.type
_entity_poly.pdbx_seq_one_letter_code
_entity_poly.pdbx_strand_id
1 'polypeptide(L)'
;MKLIDRSDYPTLLLQAASASSMLRVTKVIYQEVNPGCLFQSKWIPITEEQRWSRNHPYLEACDAAKGRCKTLARFCRAHDIDLRASPLYGGLEFKELMEDILEKDRVVKCDTLTPAVIFYAAKKRNVLHWDGWEIATGKGDFFTDTYGLDQWVYPLIASKEGHAGFTLSMPGEEVARARNAYREITGKQFAGDDGLGEDRLHSYEIYCGH
;
A
#
# COMPACT_ATOMS: atom_id res chain seq x y z
N MET A 1 -20.71 11.85 17.23
CA MET A 1 -19.73 11.71 16.12
C MET A 1 -20.14 12.74 15.08
N LYS A 2 -19.36 13.82 14.86
CA LYS A 2 -19.73 14.83 13.85
C LYS A 2 -19.70 14.14 12.48
N LEU A 3 -20.84 14.15 11.78
CA LEU A 3 -20.89 13.79 10.37
C LEU A 3 -20.04 14.80 9.62
N ILE A 4 -18.89 14.36 9.13
CA ILE A 4 -18.00 15.17 8.30
C ILE A 4 -18.72 15.29 6.96
N ASP A 5 -18.99 16.52 6.53
CA ASP A 5 -19.76 16.82 5.33
C ASP A 5 -18.80 17.01 4.14
N ARG A 6 -19.27 16.79 2.90
CA ARG A 6 -18.48 17.03 1.67
C ARG A 6 -17.91 18.45 1.60
N SER A 7 -18.57 19.40 2.28
CA SER A 7 -18.14 20.80 2.46
C SER A 7 -16.81 20.95 3.23
N ASP A 8 -16.36 19.93 3.98
CA ASP A 8 -15.08 19.93 4.70
C ASP A 8 -13.87 19.66 3.78
N TYR A 9 -14.10 19.21 2.53
CA TYR A 9 -13.04 18.87 1.57
C TYR A 9 -12.01 20.00 1.36
N PRO A 10 -12.41 21.26 1.05
CA PRO A 10 -11.45 22.33 0.80
C PRO A 10 -10.58 22.62 2.03
N THR A 11 -11.18 22.57 3.22
CA THR A 11 -10.46 22.76 4.49
C THR A 11 -9.41 21.69 4.71
N LEU A 12 -9.77 20.41 4.52
CA LEU A 12 -8.84 19.29 4.66
C LEU A 12 -7.71 19.34 3.63
N LEU A 13 -8.03 19.70 2.39
CA LEU A 13 -7.08 19.86 1.31
C LEU A 13 -6.07 20.97 1.62
N LEU A 14 -6.54 22.14 2.04
CA LEU A 14 -5.68 23.27 2.43
C LEU A 14 -4.79 22.93 3.62
N GLN A 15 -5.32 22.25 4.64
CA GLN A 15 -4.52 21.80 5.78
C GLN A 15 -3.39 20.84 5.37
N ALA A 16 -3.68 19.89 4.48
CA ALA A 16 -2.67 18.96 3.97
C ALA A 16 -1.62 19.68 3.10
N ALA A 17 -2.04 20.60 2.23
CA ALA A 17 -1.14 21.39 1.39
C ALA A 17 -0.25 22.34 2.22
N SER A 18 -0.79 22.96 3.26
CA SER A 18 -0.04 23.81 4.17
C SER A 18 1.00 23.00 4.96
N ALA A 19 0.61 21.85 5.51
CA ALA A 19 1.54 20.98 6.24
C ALA A 19 2.64 20.40 5.33
N SER A 20 2.28 20.02 4.10
CA SER A 20 3.23 19.59 3.06
C SER A 20 4.25 20.68 2.72
N SER A 21 3.80 21.92 2.60
CA SER A 21 4.67 23.06 2.32
C SER A 21 5.60 23.38 3.51
N MET A 22 5.08 23.33 4.74
CA MET A 22 5.90 23.48 5.95
C MET A 22 6.98 22.40 6.03
N LEU A 23 6.64 21.14 5.74
CA LEU A 23 7.62 20.06 5.71
C LEU A 23 8.74 20.34 4.70
N ARG A 24 8.43 20.81 3.49
CA ARG A 24 9.45 21.18 2.50
C ARG A 24 10.38 22.28 3.01
N VAL A 25 9.82 23.33 3.60
CA VAL A 25 10.61 24.44 4.16
C VAL A 25 11.50 23.94 5.30
N THR A 26 10.94 23.21 6.25
CA THR A 26 11.70 22.69 7.39
C THR A 26 12.78 21.70 6.96
N LYS A 27 12.54 20.92 5.89
CA LYS A 27 13.54 20.03 5.30
C LYS A 27 14.74 20.81 4.75
N VAL A 28 14.49 21.89 4.01
CA VAL A 28 15.57 22.74 3.44
C VAL A 28 16.36 23.40 4.56
N ILE A 29 15.69 24.03 5.53
CA ILE A 29 16.36 24.63 6.69
C ILE A 29 17.21 23.59 7.43
N TYR A 30 16.68 22.38 7.61
CA TYR A 30 17.42 21.32 8.28
C TYR A 30 18.63 20.84 7.47
N GLN A 31 18.54 20.79 6.13
CA GLN A 31 19.67 20.50 5.23
C GLN A 31 20.77 21.56 5.34
N GLU A 32 20.40 22.83 5.44
CA GLU A 32 21.36 23.94 5.54
C GLU A 32 22.04 23.97 6.92
N VAL A 33 21.29 23.75 8.00
CA VAL A 33 21.80 23.82 9.37
C VAL A 33 22.59 22.56 9.76
N ASN A 34 22.20 21.38 9.25
CA ASN A 34 22.84 20.10 9.55
C ASN A 34 23.07 19.25 8.28
N PRO A 35 24.01 19.65 7.41
CA PRO A 35 24.25 18.99 6.11
C PRO A 35 24.69 17.52 6.24
N GLY A 36 25.11 17.06 7.42
CA GLY A 36 25.50 15.66 7.69
C GLY A 36 24.41 14.76 8.31
N CYS A 37 23.27 15.31 8.76
CA CYS A 37 22.27 14.53 9.51
C CYS A 37 21.08 14.03 8.67
N LEU A 38 21.04 14.36 7.38
CA LEU A 38 20.03 13.83 6.46
C LEU A 38 20.60 12.70 5.64
N PHE A 39 21.01 11.60 6.28
CA PHE A 39 20.90 10.24 5.75
C PHE A 39 21.48 9.27 6.78
N GLN A 40 20.60 8.51 7.43
CA GLN A 40 20.83 7.08 7.67
C GLN A 40 19.47 6.40 7.77
N SER A 41 18.83 6.25 6.61
CA SER A 41 17.60 5.49 6.43
C SER A 41 17.82 3.97 6.45
N LYS A 42 19.01 3.47 6.81
CA LYS A 42 19.29 2.04 6.95
C LYS A 42 20.33 1.80 8.04
N TRP A 43 19.92 1.13 9.12
CA TRP A 43 20.75 0.27 9.97
C TRP A 43 21.81 0.88 10.91
N ILE A 44 21.82 2.18 11.21
CA ILE A 44 22.65 2.69 12.31
C ILE A 44 21.79 2.87 13.56
N PRO A 45 22.14 2.24 14.69
CA PRO A 45 21.41 2.43 15.94
C PRO A 45 21.50 3.91 16.33
N ILE A 46 20.35 4.56 16.31
CA ILE A 46 20.15 5.93 16.80
C ILE A 46 20.65 5.94 18.25
N THR A 47 21.65 6.78 18.55
CA THR A 47 22.15 6.91 19.92
C THR A 47 21.07 7.49 20.82
N GLU A 48 21.13 7.25 22.14
CA GLU A 48 20.13 7.76 23.10
C GLU A 48 19.93 9.29 23.00
N GLU A 49 21.01 10.04 22.72
CA GLU A 49 20.96 11.49 22.49
C GLU A 49 20.16 11.89 21.25
N GLN A 50 20.26 11.13 20.15
CA GLN A 50 19.46 11.37 18.94
C GLN A 50 17.99 10.97 19.14
N ARG A 51 17.73 9.98 20.02
CA ARG A 51 16.40 9.51 20.43
C ARG A 51 15.62 10.59 21.21
N TRP A 52 16.31 11.47 21.93
CA TRP A 52 15.71 12.59 22.67
C TRP A 52 15.22 13.77 21.82
N SER A 53 15.44 13.75 20.50
CA SER A 53 14.97 14.81 19.61
C SER A 53 13.58 14.56 18.97
N ARG A 54 12.66 13.89 19.68
CA ARG A 54 11.26 13.76 19.20
C ARG A 54 10.54 15.12 19.07
N ASN A 55 11.08 16.18 19.68
CA ASN A 55 10.66 17.57 19.51
C ASN A 55 11.41 18.29 18.37
N HIS A 56 12.07 17.55 17.47
CA HIS A 56 12.80 18.15 16.37
C HIS A 56 11.81 18.72 15.35
N PRO A 57 11.86 20.02 15.00
CA PRO A 57 10.85 20.67 14.16
C PRO A 57 10.61 19.96 12.81
N TYR A 58 11.63 19.33 12.24
CA TYR A 58 11.49 18.52 11.02
C TYR A 58 10.68 17.23 11.23
N LEU A 59 10.88 16.52 12.34
CA LEU A 59 10.14 15.29 12.63
C LEU A 59 8.68 15.63 12.99
N GLU A 60 8.45 16.72 13.72
CA GLU A 60 7.10 17.23 13.98
C GLU A 60 6.39 17.63 12.69
N ALA A 61 7.08 18.33 11.78
CA ALA A 61 6.53 18.68 10.47
C ALA A 61 6.24 17.43 9.62
N CYS A 62 7.11 16.41 9.67
CA CYS A 62 6.88 15.11 9.03
C CYS A 62 5.60 14.46 9.55
N ASP A 63 5.46 14.31 10.87
CA ASP A 63 4.32 13.66 11.49
C ASP A 63 3.02 14.44 11.26
N ALA A 64 3.07 15.78 11.33
CA ALA A 64 1.93 16.64 11.03
C ALA A 64 1.48 16.49 9.57
N ALA A 65 2.41 16.59 8.60
CA ALA A 65 2.09 16.43 7.18
C ALA A 65 1.56 15.03 6.87
N LYS A 66 2.18 13.98 7.41
CA LYS A 66 1.72 12.60 7.28
C LYS A 66 0.32 12.41 7.85
N GLY A 67 0.04 12.95 9.03
CA GLY A 67 -1.26 12.89 9.67
C GLY A 67 -2.35 13.57 8.85
N ARG A 68 -2.10 14.79 8.34
CA ARG A 68 -3.05 15.53 7.51
C ARG A 68 -3.31 14.85 6.16
N CYS A 69 -2.27 14.33 5.51
CA CYS A 69 -2.40 13.59 4.25
C CYS A 69 -3.21 12.30 4.42
N LYS A 70 -3.01 11.55 5.52
CA LYS A 70 -3.84 10.38 5.84
C LYS A 70 -5.31 10.74 6.04
N THR A 71 -5.59 11.81 6.78
CA THR A 71 -6.96 12.27 7.03
C THR A 71 -7.64 12.69 5.74
N LEU A 72 -6.95 13.46 4.89
CA LEU A 72 -7.46 13.86 3.58
C LEU A 72 -7.73 12.64 2.69
N ALA A 73 -6.80 11.70 2.56
CA ALA A 73 -6.98 10.52 1.72
C ALA A 73 -8.15 9.65 2.17
N ARG A 74 -8.32 9.44 3.49
CA ARG A 74 -9.47 8.72 4.06
C ARG A 74 -10.79 9.43 3.77
N PHE A 75 -10.80 10.76 3.90
CA PHE A 75 -11.97 11.56 3.61
C PHE A 75 -12.34 11.50 2.12
N CYS A 76 -11.37 11.72 1.22
CA CYS A 76 -11.59 11.60 -0.22
C CYS A 76 -12.15 10.24 -0.60
N ARG A 77 -11.60 9.16 -0.03
CA ARG A 77 -12.13 7.81 -0.23
C ARG A 77 -13.56 7.65 0.28
N ALA A 78 -13.86 8.09 1.50
CA ALA A 78 -15.19 7.97 2.09
C ALA A 78 -16.28 8.72 1.29
N HIS A 79 -15.89 9.76 0.54
CA HIS A 79 -16.79 10.60 -0.24
C HIS A 79 -16.63 10.47 -1.76
N ASP A 80 -15.91 9.45 -2.23
CA ASP A 80 -15.63 9.20 -3.66
C ASP A 80 -15.14 10.45 -4.41
N ILE A 81 -14.16 11.15 -3.82
CA ILE A 81 -13.54 12.34 -4.39
C ILE A 81 -12.20 11.95 -5.02
N ASP A 82 -12.03 12.23 -6.30
CA ASP A 82 -10.73 12.09 -6.95
C ASP A 82 -9.79 13.22 -6.53
N LEU A 83 -8.89 12.89 -5.61
CA LEU A 83 -7.87 13.83 -5.14
C LEU A 83 -6.91 14.27 -6.25
N ARG A 84 -6.72 13.45 -7.29
CA ARG A 84 -5.76 13.71 -8.38
C ARG A 84 -6.22 14.82 -9.33
N ALA A 85 -7.54 15.04 -9.40
CA ALA A 85 -8.11 16.15 -10.13
C ALA A 85 -7.82 17.53 -9.49
N SER A 86 -7.35 17.56 -8.23
CA SER A 86 -7.05 18.81 -7.53
C SER A 86 -5.74 19.44 -8.04
N PRO A 87 -5.72 20.74 -8.35
CA PRO A 87 -4.50 21.47 -8.68
C PRO A 87 -3.43 21.41 -7.57
N LEU A 88 -3.86 21.22 -6.31
CA LEU A 88 -2.97 21.16 -5.16
C LEU A 88 -2.33 19.77 -4.98
N TYR A 89 -2.80 18.74 -5.70
CA TYR A 89 -2.28 17.37 -5.58
C TYR A 89 -0.78 17.29 -5.84
N GLY A 90 -0.29 18.02 -6.85
CA GLY A 90 1.12 18.07 -7.20
C GLY A 90 2.02 18.50 -6.04
N GLY A 91 1.51 19.36 -5.16
CA GLY A 91 2.22 19.92 -4.00
C GLY A 91 2.01 19.16 -2.68
N LEU A 92 1.31 18.02 -2.67
CA LEU A 92 1.17 17.22 -1.45
C LEU A 92 2.38 16.30 -1.24
N GLU A 93 2.81 16.14 0.01
CA GLU A 93 3.81 15.15 0.42
C GLU A 93 3.15 13.79 0.70
N PHE A 94 3.96 12.72 0.78
CA PHE A 94 3.49 11.36 1.08
C PHE A 94 2.44 10.81 0.07
N LYS A 95 2.63 11.07 -1.23
CA LYS A 95 1.70 10.62 -2.28
C LYS A 95 1.48 9.12 -2.30
N GLU A 96 2.56 8.33 -2.23
CA GLU A 96 2.48 6.85 -2.19
C GLU A 96 1.54 6.37 -1.07
N LEU A 97 1.69 6.93 0.13
CA LEU A 97 0.83 6.59 1.27
C LEU A 97 -0.63 6.99 1.05
N MET A 98 -0.89 8.14 0.42
CA MET A 98 -2.25 8.56 0.12
C MET A 98 -2.87 7.68 -0.96
N GLU A 99 -2.11 7.34 -2.00
CA GLU A 99 -2.52 6.44 -3.07
C GLU A 99 -2.86 5.06 -2.51
N ASP A 100 -2.06 4.53 -1.58
CA ASP A 100 -2.37 3.28 -0.89
C ASP A 100 -3.72 3.35 -0.14
N ILE A 101 -4.07 4.50 0.44
CA ILE A 101 -5.35 4.66 1.16
C ILE A 101 -6.52 4.78 0.17
N LEU A 102 -6.35 5.60 -0.86
CA LEU A 102 -7.36 5.88 -1.89
C LEU A 102 -7.67 4.63 -2.70
N GLU A 103 -6.64 3.86 -3.06
CA GLU A 103 -6.76 2.69 -3.92
C GLU A 103 -7.14 1.42 -3.18
N LYS A 104 -7.25 1.45 -1.84
CA LYS A 104 -7.54 0.25 -1.06
C LYS A 104 -9.02 -0.12 -1.05
N ASP A 105 -9.32 -1.41 -1.11
CA ASP A 105 -10.67 -2.00 -1.11
C ASP A 105 -11.62 -1.41 -2.18
N ARG A 106 -11.09 -1.04 -3.35
CA ARG A 106 -11.88 -0.59 -4.50
C ARG A 106 -12.39 -1.76 -5.33
N VAL A 107 -13.53 -1.57 -5.97
CA VAL A 107 -14.01 -2.45 -7.04
C VAL A 107 -13.38 -1.99 -8.35
N VAL A 108 -12.65 -2.88 -9.03
CA VAL A 108 -11.88 -2.59 -10.25
C VAL A 108 -12.36 -3.52 -11.36
N LYS A 109 -12.93 -2.96 -12.42
CA LYS A 109 -13.20 -3.71 -13.66
C LYS A 109 -11.92 -3.80 -14.46
N CYS A 110 -11.60 -5.01 -14.92
CA CYS A 110 -10.42 -5.26 -15.71
C CYS A 110 -10.82 -5.81 -17.09
N ASP A 111 -10.16 -5.33 -18.14
CA ASP A 111 -10.36 -5.85 -19.51
C ASP A 111 -9.43 -7.04 -19.79
N THR A 112 -8.21 -7.02 -19.26
CA THR A 112 -7.20 -8.07 -19.49
C THR A 112 -6.62 -8.57 -18.17
N LEU A 113 -6.92 -9.83 -17.84
CA LEU A 113 -6.38 -10.45 -16.63
C LEU A 113 -4.92 -10.88 -16.86
N THR A 114 -4.04 -10.51 -15.93
CA THR A 114 -2.66 -11.02 -15.85
C THR A 114 -2.31 -11.30 -14.39
N PRO A 115 -1.28 -12.14 -14.10
CA PRO A 115 -0.81 -12.33 -12.73
C PRO A 115 -0.46 -11.02 -12.02
N ALA A 116 0.16 -10.07 -12.72
CA ALA A 116 0.46 -8.75 -12.15
C ALA A 116 -0.79 -7.97 -11.74
N VAL A 117 -1.83 -7.98 -12.57
CA VAL A 117 -3.09 -7.31 -12.23
C VAL A 117 -3.70 -7.92 -10.96
N ILE A 118 -3.71 -9.25 -10.86
CA ILE A 118 -4.20 -9.97 -9.67
C ILE A 118 -3.34 -9.62 -8.45
N PHE A 119 -2.01 -9.64 -8.57
CA PHE A 119 -1.07 -9.33 -7.50
C PHE A 119 -1.29 -7.91 -6.95
N TYR A 120 -1.32 -6.89 -7.82
CA TYR A 120 -1.50 -5.50 -7.39
C TYR A 120 -2.91 -5.24 -6.84
N ALA A 121 -3.94 -5.89 -7.39
CA ALA A 121 -5.29 -5.82 -6.84
C ALA A 121 -5.32 -6.43 -5.43
N ALA A 122 -4.72 -7.60 -5.23
CA ALA A 122 -4.65 -8.25 -3.92
C ALA A 122 -3.86 -7.42 -2.90
N LYS A 123 -2.72 -6.84 -3.28
CA LYS A 123 -1.91 -5.96 -2.41
C LYS A 123 -2.70 -4.75 -1.92
N LYS A 124 -3.56 -4.20 -2.77
CA LYS A 124 -4.48 -3.09 -2.45
C LYS A 124 -5.81 -3.58 -1.86
N ARG A 125 -6.01 -4.88 -1.69
CA ARG A 125 -7.27 -5.49 -1.24
C ARG A 125 -8.48 -5.13 -2.09
N ASN A 126 -8.26 -4.86 -3.37
CA ASN A 126 -9.29 -4.53 -4.33
C ASN A 126 -10.09 -5.78 -4.71
N VAL A 127 -11.33 -5.54 -5.12
CA VAL A 127 -12.21 -6.54 -5.73
C VAL A 127 -12.09 -6.38 -7.24
N LEU A 128 -11.42 -7.32 -7.90
CA LEU A 128 -11.27 -7.33 -9.35
C LEU A 128 -12.47 -8.05 -9.98
N HIS A 129 -13.11 -7.42 -10.97
CA HIS A 129 -14.09 -8.07 -11.82
C HIS A 129 -13.53 -8.28 -13.23
N TRP A 130 -13.55 -9.53 -13.71
CA TRP A 130 -13.08 -9.90 -15.03
C TRP A 130 -13.85 -11.12 -15.57
N ASP A 131 -14.46 -11.04 -16.75
CA ASP A 131 -15.21 -12.13 -17.38
C ASP A 131 -16.19 -12.88 -16.44
N GLY A 132 -16.91 -12.12 -15.61
CA GLY A 132 -17.84 -12.67 -14.61
C GLY A 132 -17.19 -13.28 -13.36
N TRP A 133 -15.86 -13.34 -13.29
CA TRP A 133 -15.13 -13.63 -12.06
C TRP A 133 -15.07 -12.41 -11.16
N GLU A 134 -15.25 -12.65 -9.88
CA GLU A 134 -14.93 -11.73 -8.78
C GLU A 134 -13.70 -12.28 -8.05
N ILE A 135 -12.64 -11.47 -7.95
CA ILE A 135 -11.40 -11.84 -7.29
C ILE A 135 -11.13 -10.83 -6.18
N ALA A 136 -11.06 -11.29 -4.94
CA ALA A 136 -10.90 -10.43 -3.78
C ALA A 136 -9.94 -11.03 -2.76
N THR A 137 -9.44 -10.21 -1.85
CA THR A 137 -8.77 -10.71 -0.65
C THR A 137 -9.79 -11.02 0.44
N GLY A 138 -9.72 -12.22 1.00
CA GLY A 138 -10.50 -12.63 2.16
C GLY A 138 -10.08 -11.96 3.46
N LYS A 139 -10.64 -12.43 4.57
CA LYS A 139 -10.24 -11.98 5.91
C LYS A 139 -8.81 -12.46 6.20
N GLY A 140 -7.98 -11.56 6.72
CA GLY A 140 -6.62 -11.90 7.13
C GLY A 140 -6.64 -12.90 8.29
N ASP A 141 -5.77 -13.90 8.21
CA ASP A 141 -5.57 -14.91 9.24
C ASP A 141 -4.12 -15.39 9.27
N PHE A 142 -3.74 -16.12 10.31
CA PHE A 142 -2.45 -16.79 10.38
C PHE A 142 -2.47 -18.12 9.63
N PHE A 143 -1.48 -18.31 8.76
CA PHE A 143 -1.24 -19.56 8.06
C PHE A 143 0.22 -19.96 8.25
N THR A 144 0.44 -21.22 8.59
CA THR A 144 1.78 -21.82 8.66
C THR A 144 2.28 -22.07 7.24
N ASP A 145 3.49 -21.58 6.95
CA ASP A 145 4.15 -21.82 5.67
C ASP A 145 4.80 -23.20 5.58
N THR A 146 5.43 -23.47 4.43
CA THR A 146 6.12 -24.73 4.13
C THR A 146 7.34 -24.97 5.03
N TYR A 147 7.88 -23.92 5.65
CA TYR A 147 8.99 -23.95 6.61
C TYR A 147 8.53 -24.04 8.07
N GLY A 148 7.22 -24.13 8.32
CA GLY A 148 6.65 -24.21 9.66
C GLY A 148 6.55 -22.87 10.39
N LEU A 149 6.71 -21.74 9.68
CA LEU A 149 6.58 -20.40 10.25
C LEU A 149 5.18 -19.84 10.03
N ASP A 150 4.55 -19.36 11.10
CA ASP A 150 3.25 -18.70 11.02
C ASP A 150 3.38 -17.29 10.44
N GLN A 151 2.63 -17.03 9.37
CA GLN A 151 2.57 -15.73 8.72
C GLN A 151 1.14 -15.20 8.66
N TRP A 152 0.99 -13.88 8.84
CA TRP A 152 -0.28 -13.21 8.64
C TRP A 152 -0.55 -12.99 7.16
N VAL A 153 -1.61 -13.59 6.62
CA VAL A 153 -1.90 -13.56 5.18
C VAL A 153 -3.34 -13.19 4.92
N TYR A 154 -3.56 -12.41 3.86
CA TYR A 154 -4.88 -12.21 3.27
C TYR A 154 -5.06 -13.18 2.11
N PRO A 155 -5.86 -14.25 2.27
CA PRO A 155 -6.02 -15.24 1.22
C PRO A 155 -6.73 -14.62 0.01
N LEU A 156 -6.40 -15.10 -1.18
CA LEU A 156 -7.06 -14.70 -2.40
C LEU A 156 -8.26 -15.61 -2.64
N ILE A 157 -9.44 -15.01 -2.78
CA ILE A 157 -10.71 -15.70 -3.02
C ILE A 157 -11.16 -15.33 -4.42
N ALA A 158 -11.51 -16.32 -5.22
CA ALA A 158 -12.10 -16.10 -6.53
C ALA A 158 -13.42 -16.89 -6.66
N SER A 159 -14.44 -16.25 -7.21
CA SER A 159 -15.75 -16.85 -7.44
C SER A 159 -16.33 -16.40 -8.78
N LYS A 160 -17.14 -17.26 -9.40
CA LYS A 160 -17.91 -16.97 -10.61
C LYS A 160 -19.22 -17.75 -10.54
N GLU A 161 -20.32 -17.13 -10.95
CA GLU A 161 -21.63 -17.78 -10.97
C GLU A 161 -21.56 -19.05 -11.84
N GLY A 162 -22.06 -20.17 -11.33
CA GLY A 162 -22.02 -21.47 -12.01
C GLY A 162 -20.66 -22.18 -11.97
N HIS A 163 -19.65 -21.63 -11.28
CA HIS A 163 -18.34 -22.25 -11.08
C HIS A 163 -18.03 -22.43 -9.59
N ALA A 164 -17.35 -23.51 -9.24
CA ALA A 164 -16.81 -23.69 -7.89
C ALA A 164 -15.73 -22.64 -7.64
N GLY A 165 -15.97 -21.74 -6.68
CA GLY A 165 -14.95 -20.77 -6.25
C GLY A 165 -13.78 -21.45 -5.55
N PHE A 166 -12.67 -20.73 -5.40
CA PHE A 166 -11.47 -21.23 -4.74
C PHE A 166 -10.83 -20.17 -3.85
N THR A 167 -9.99 -20.65 -2.92
CA THR A 167 -9.24 -19.82 -1.96
C THR A 167 -7.76 -20.22 -1.98
N LEU A 168 -6.86 -19.25 -2.08
CA LEU A 168 -5.41 -19.44 -2.04
C LEU A 168 -4.79 -18.60 -0.92
N SER A 169 -4.25 -19.23 0.13
CA SER A 169 -3.54 -18.53 1.20
C SER A 169 -2.07 -18.32 0.86
N MET A 170 -1.31 -19.40 0.58
CA MET A 170 0.09 -19.36 0.15
C MET A 170 0.95 -18.31 0.91
N PRO A 171 1.20 -18.52 2.22
CA PRO A 171 2.06 -17.66 3.03
C PRO A 171 3.47 -17.59 2.45
N GLY A 172 4.06 -16.38 2.42
CA GLY A 172 5.39 -16.13 1.85
C GLY A 172 5.47 -16.11 0.32
N GLU A 173 4.44 -16.57 -0.39
CA GLU A 173 4.46 -16.78 -1.85
C GLU A 173 3.41 -15.91 -2.56
N GLU A 174 3.56 -14.58 -2.48
CA GLU A 174 2.56 -13.64 -3.00
C GLU A 174 2.49 -13.62 -4.54
N VAL A 175 3.64 -13.73 -5.22
CA VAL A 175 3.75 -13.77 -6.68
C VAL A 175 3.23 -15.10 -7.21
N ALA A 176 3.66 -16.22 -6.62
CA ALA A 176 3.16 -17.54 -6.98
C ALA A 176 1.65 -17.66 -6.74
N ARG A 177 1.12 -17.07 -5.66
CA ARG A 177 -0.33 -17.01 -5.41
C ARG A 177 -1.09 -16.33 -6.54
N ALA A 178 -0.59 -15.21 -7.06
CA ALA A 178 -1.23 -14.51 -8.17
C ALA A 178 -1.16 -15.31 -9.49
N ARG A 179 -0.03 -15.97 -9.76
CA ARG A 179 0.14 -16.86 -10.93
C ARG A 179 -0.77 -18.10 -10.86
N ASN A 180 -0.89 -18.70 -9.67
CA ASN A 180 -1.79 -19.83 -9.44
C ASN A 180 -3.25 -19.41 -9.59
N ALA A 181 -3.65 -18.26 -9.03
CA ALA A 181 -5.00 -17.72 -9.22
C ALA A 181 -5.34 -17.52 -10.71
N TYR A 182 -4.41 -16.95 -11.49
CA TYR A 182 -4.57 -16.82 -12.94
C TYR A 182 -4.79 -18.17 -13.62
N ARG A 183 -4.00 -19.18 -13.25
CA ARG A 183 -4.11 -20.54 -13.81
C ARG A 183 -5.44 -21.19 -13.49
N GLU A 184 -5.90 -21.10 -12.23
CA GLU A 184 -7.20 -21.66 -11.83
C GLU A 184 -8.37 -20.97 -12.56
N ILE A 185 -8.28 -19.65 -12.78
CA ILE A 185 -9.33 -18.87 -13.45
C ILE A 185 -9.39 -19.15 -14.95
N THR A 186 -8.22 -19.19 -15.61
CA THR A 186 -8.14 -19.27 -17.08
C THR A 186 -7.92 -20.69 -17.60
N GLY A 187 -7.60 -21.64 -16.72
CA GLY A 187 -7.22 -23.01 -17.05
C GLY A 187 -5.85 -23.14 -17.72
N LYS A 188 -5.05 -22.08 -17.78
CA LYS A 188 -3.76 -22.04 -18.51
C LYS A 188 -2.70 -21.29 -17.71
N GLN A 189 -1.44 -21.66 -17.91
CA GLN A 189 -0.33 -20.83 -17.42
C GLN A 189 -0.27 -19.51 -18.21
N PHE A 190 0.14 -18.45 -17.54
CA PHE A 190 0.34 -17.16 -18.21
C PHE A 190 1.50 -17.28 -19.20
N ALA A 191 1.26 -16.89 -20.46
CA ALA A 191 2.26 -16.93 -21.51
C ALA A 191 2.84 -15.52 -21.69
N GLY A 192 4.04 -15.30 -21.15
CA GLY A 192 4.76 -14.03 -21.25
C GLY A 192 5.41 -13.61 -19.94
N ASP A 193 6.09 -12.46 -19.98
CA ASP A 193 6.62 -11.81 -18.80
C ASP A 193 5.49 -11.07 -18.08
N ASP A 194 5.22 -11.43 -16.83
CA ASP A 194 4.25 -10.74 -15.98
C ASP A 194 4.86 -9.57 -15.21
N GLY A 195 6.19 -9.37 -15.27
CA GLY A 195 6.88 -8.27 -14.62
C GLY A 195 6.95 -8.34 -13.10
N LEU A 196 6.55 -9.47 -12.49
CA LEU A 196 6.56 -9.64 -11.03
C LEU A 196 7.89 -10.16 -10.47
N GLY A 197 8.71 -10.81 -11.30
CA GLY A 197 9.93 -11.49 -10.85
C GLY A 197 9.64 -12.75 -10.04
N GLU A 198 10.48 -13.04 -9.06
CA GLU A 198 10.32 -14.18 -8.13
C GLU A 198 9.84 -13.69 -6.76
N ASP A 199 9.22 -14.61 -6.02
CA ASP A 199 8.88 -14.37 -4.62
C ASP A 199 10.16 -14.10 -3.80
N ARG A 200 9.99 -13.33 -2.73
CA ARG A 200 11.11 -13.05 -1.84
C ARG A 200 11.53 -14.35 -1.13
N LEU A 201 12.83 -14.64 -1.15
CA LEU A 201 13.40 -15.75 -0.40
C LEU A 201 12.96 -15.74 1.06
N HIS A 202 12.61 -16.92 1.56
CA HIS A 202 12.26 -17.12 2.95
C HIS A 202 13.49 -16.89 3.84
N SER A 203 13.26 -16.42 5.07
CA SER A 203 14.38 -16.14 6.00
C SER A 203 15.26 -17.38 6.21
N TYR A 204 14.67 -18.57 6.24
CA TYR A 204 15.40 -19.83 6.37
C TYR A 204 16.31 -20.11 5.16
N GLU A 205 15.85 -19.86 3.94
CA GLU A 205 16.64 -20.04 2.71
C GLU A 205 17.86 -19.11 2.71
N ILE A 206 17.67 -17.87 3.19
CA ILE A 206 18.75 -16.89 3.33
C ILE A 206 19.80 -17.36 4.35
N TYR A 207 19.38 -17.89 5.50
CA TYR A 207 20.32 -18.37 6.53
C TYR A 207 21.04 -19.66 6.12
N CYS A 208 20.43 -20.48 5.26
CA CYS A 208 21.02 -21.71 4.75
C CYS A 208 21.90 -21.51 3.50
N GLY A 209 22.02 -20.28 2.99
CA GLY A 209 22.94 -19.94 1.91
C GLY A 209 22.49 -20.36 0.52
N HIS A 210 21.17 -20.40 0.27
CA HIS A 210 20.60 -20.57 -1.05
C HIS A 210 20.43 -19.23 -1.78
#